data_AF-A0A1E3B2G8-F1
#
_entry.id   AF-A0A1E3B2G8-F1
#
_cell.length_a   1.000
_cell.length_b   1.000
_cell.length_c   1.000
_cell.angle_alpha   90.00
_cell.angle_beta   90.00
_cell.angle_gamma   90.00
#
_symmetry.space_group_name_H-M   'P 1'
#
loop_
_entity.id
_entity.type
_entity.pdbx_description
1 polymer ?
#
loop_
_entity_poly.entity_id
_entity_poly.type
_entity_poly.pdbx_seq_one_letter_code
_entity_poly.pdbx_strand_id
1 'polypeptide(L)'
;MLKKRSRQVWLDQLEMQRTTAPKQVIGKIAEIFLRVPQVIILAGPGDWHRFSDSNDIHRWEWELSLQSDKKVWLLQYGLPEGMGPLSDTELSKNLRDYCPRIAELASKKDIQARVLTMDNIDGILREITEAS
;
A
#
# COMPACT_ATOMS: atom_id res chain seq x y z
N MET A 1 -17.90 21.24 7.16
CA MET A 1 -17.05 21.14 8.37
C MET A 1 -16.81 19.66 8.67
N LEU A 2 -15.74 19.06 8.12
CA LEU A 2 -15.32 17.70 8.48
C LEU A 2 -14.84 17.73 9.92
N LYS A 3 -15.62 17.18 10.86
CA LYS A 3 -15.12 16.88 12.22
C LYS A 3 -13.88 16.00 12.02
N LYS A 4 -12.69 16.51 12.33
CA LYS A 4 -11.44 15.73 12.30
C LYS A 4 -11.64 14.50 13.18
N ARG A 5 -11.96 13.35 12.56
CA ARG A 5 -11.95 12.06 13.25
C ARG A 5 -10.48 11.81 13.60
N SER A 6 -10.14 11.81 14.89
CA SER A 6 -8.80 11.45 15.36
C SER A 6 -8.55 10.00 14.99
N ARG A 7 -7.70 9.76 13.99
CA ARG A 7 -7.23 8.43 13.61
C ARG A 7 -5.73 8.35 13.91
N GLN A 8 -5.31 7.21 14.44
CA GLN A 8 -3.88 6.90 14.54
C GLN A 8 -3.43 6.40 13.16
N VAL A 9 -2.46 7.11 12.59
CA VAL A 9 -1.80 6.71 11.36
C VAL A 9 -0.40 6.27 11.75
N TRP A 10 -0.02 5.09 11.32
CA TRP A 10 1.36 4.64 11.39
C TRP A 10 2.02 4.92 10.04
N LEU A 11 3.20 5.55 10.07
CA LEU A 11 4.03 5.83 8.92
C LEU A 11 5.34 5.06 9.08
N ASP A 12 5.61 4.16 8.15
CA ASP A 12 6.83 3.36 8.02
C ASP A 12 8.12 4.20 8.08
N GLN A 13 8.11 5.35 7.40
CA GLN A 13 9.26 6.26 7.30
C GLN A 13 9.77 6.80 8.65
N LEU A 14 8.94 6.79 9.70
CA LEU A 14 9.32 7.31 11.02
C LEU A 14 10.05 6.28 11.90
N GLU A 15 10.01 4.98 11.54
CA GLU A 15 10.53 3.89 12.38
C GLU A 15 11.82 3.24 11.83
N MET A 16 12.25 3.65 10.64
CA MET A 16 13.26 2.93 9.85
C MET A 16 14.50 3.79 9.58
N GLN A 17 15.62 3.42 10.20
CA GLN A 17 16.93 3.94 9.84
C GLN A 17 17.56 3.04 8.77
N ARG A 18 18.39 3.60 7.87
CA ARG A 18 19.11 2.86 6.81
C ARG A 18 19.94 1.67 7.33
N THR A 19 20.25 1.64 8.63
CA THR A 19 21.06 0.62 9.32
C THR A 19 20.24 -0.55 9.89
N THR A 20 18.92 -0.53 9.74
CA THR A 20 18.04 -1.55 10.34
C THR A 20 18.10 -2.85 9.56
N ALA A 21 18.31 -3.99 10.24
CA ALA A 21 18.40 -5.28 9.55
C ALA A 21 17.01 -5.74 9.04
N PRO A 22 16.94 -6.49 7.92
CA PRO A 22 15.68 -6.98 7.34
C PRO A 22 14.75 -7.67 8.33
N LYS A 23 15.30 -8.53 9.20
CA LYS A 23 14.52 -9.27 10.22
C LYS A 23 13.91 -8.34 11.28
N GLN A 24 14.60 -7.26 11.63
CA GLN A 24 14.12 -6.30 12.63
C GLN A 24 13.01 -5.42 12.05
N VAL A 25 13.18 -5.00 10.79
CA VAL A 25 12.16 -4.31 9.99
C VAL A 25 10.88 -5.15 9.91
N ILE A 26 11.00 -6.40 9.46
CA ILE A 26 9.86 -7.32 9.33
C ILE A 26 9.18 -7.54 10.69
N GLY A 27 9.95 -7.72 11.77
CA GLY A 27 9.41 -7.88 13.11
C GLY A 27 8.61 -6.67 13.59
N LYS A 28 9.15 -5.46 13.44
CA LYS A 28 8.44 -4.21 13.80
C LYS A 28 7.17 -4.01 12.98
N ILE A 29 7.27 -4.17 11.65
CA ILE A 29 6.10 -4.08 10.75
C ILE A 29 5.04 -5.07 11.20
N ALA A 30 5.40 -6.33 11.44
CA ALA A 30 4.46 -7.37 11.86
C ALA A 30 3.74 -7.00 13.17
N GLU A 31 4.43 -6.48 14.19
CA GLU A 31 3.82 -6.05 15.46
C GLU A 31 2.78 -4.92 15.26
N ILE A 32 3.07 -3.97 14.38
CA ILE A 32 2.16 -2.88 14.05
C ILE A 32 0.97 -3.40 13.25
N PHE A 33 1.22 -4.32 12.31
CA PHE A 33 0.20 -4.98 11.50
C PHE A 33 -0.85 -5.70 12.36
N LEU A 34 -0.48 -6.23 13.52
CA LEU A 34 -1.42 -6.83 14.47
C LEU A 34 -2.43 -5.81 15.03
N ARG A 35 -2.08 -4.52 15.06
CA ARG A 35 -2.86 -3.46 15.73
C ARG A 35 -3.66 -2.60 14.77
N VAL A 36 -3.37 -2.64 13.47
CA VAL A 36 -4.10 -1.85 12.47
C VAL A 36 -5.21 -2.67 11.81
N PRO A 37 -6.42 -2.10 11.63
CA PRO A 37 -7.54 -2.81 11.00
C PRO A 37 -7.43 -2.85 9.47
N GLN A 38 -6.68 -1.92 8.88
CA GLN A 38 -6.52 -1.78 7.43
C GLN A 38 -5.16 -1.18 7.09
N VAL A 39 -4.74 -1.39 5.85
CA VAL A 39 -3.48 -0.94 5.28
C VAL A 39 -3.78 -0.01 4.12
N ILE A 40 -3.05 1.09 4.04
CA ILE A 40 -3.09 2.02 2.91
C ILE A 40 -1.72 2.01 2.26
N ILE A 41 -1.68 1.71 0.97
CA ILE A 41 -0.50 1.72 0.14
C ILE A 41 -0.60 2.91 -0.80
N LEU A 42 0.41 3.79 -0.77
CA LEU A 42 0.55 4.85 -1.74
C LEU A 42 1.48 4.38 -2.86
N ALA A 43 1.09 4.56 -4.11
CA ALA A 43 1.91 4.17 -5.25
C ALA A 43 1.88 5.23 -6.37
N GLY A 44 3.06 5.70 -6.76
CA GLY A 44 3.26 6.56 -7.91
C GLY A 44 3.85 5.83 -9.12
N PRO A 45 3.95 6.50 -10.27
CA PRO A 45 4.65 5.98 -11.43
C PRO A 45 6.09 5.60 -11.07
N GLY A 46 6.48 4.37 -11.41
CA GLY A 46 7.83 3.88 -11.19
C GLY A 46 8.06 3.12 -9.88
N ASP A 47 7.14 3.15 -8.92
CA ASP A 47 7.31 2.45 -7.64
C ASP A 47 7.47 0.93 -7.81
N TRP A 48 6.90 0.35 -8.86
CA TRP A 48 7.04 -1.07 -9.17
C TRP A 48 8.49 -1.53 -9.35
N HIS A 49 9.37 -0.66 -9.85
CA HIS A 49 10.79 -0.97 -10.06
C HIS A 49 11.52 -1.32 -8.76
N ARG A 50 11.02 -0.81 -7.64
CA ARG A 50 11.59 -1.06 -6.31
C ARG A 50 11.52 -2.54 -5.93
N PHE A 51 10.53 -3.26 -6.45
CA PHE A 51 10.35 -4.68 -6.14
C PHE A 51 11.37 -5.62 -6.80
N SER A 52 12.12 -5.11 -7.79
CA SER A 52 13.25 -5.83 -8.39
C SER A 52 14.41 -6.02 -7.40
N ASP A 53 14.55 -5.13 -6.40
CA ASP A 53 15.49 -5.33 -5.31
C ASP A 53 14.84 -6.16 -4.20
N SER A 54 15.39 -7.34 -3.91
CA SER A 54 14.92 -8.19 -2.82
C SER A 54 15.15 -7.60 -1.42
N ASN A 55 16.01 -6.58 -1.32
CA ASN A 55 16.31 -5.87 -0.08
C ASN A 55 15.53 -4.55 0.07
N ASP A 56 14.66 -4.19 -0.89
CA ASP A 56 13.80 -3.03 -0.73
C ASP A 56 12.72 -3.30 0.30
N ILE A 57 12.61 -2.39 1.26
CA ILE A 57 11.68 -2.48 2.37
C ILE A 57 10.20 -2.46 1.93
N HIS A 58 9.89 -1.72 0.86
CA HIS A 58 8.52 -1.64 0.33
C HIS A 58 8.08 -2.97 -0.26
N ARG A 59 9.03 -3.76 -0.77
CA ARG A 59 8.74 -5.12 -1.22
C ARG A 59 8.24 -5.98 -0.05
N TRP A 60 8.93 -5.93 1.09
CA TRP A 60 8.53 -6.72 2.26
C TRP A 60 7.21 -6.23 2.86
N GLU A 61 6.98 -4.91 2.91
CA GLU A 61 5.73 -4.32 3.38
C GLU A 61 4.54 -4.76 2.52
N TRP A 62 4.70 -4.75 1.20
CA TRP A 62 3.68 -5.26 0.28
C TRP A 62 3.44 -6.76 0.46
N GLU A 63 4.49 -7.58 0.55
CA GLU A 63 4.34 -9.02 0.76
C GLU A 63 3.55 -9.30 2.06
N LEU A 64 3.91 -8.66 3.18
CA LEU A 64 3.19 -8.78 4.45
C LEU A 64 1.74 -8.29 4.35
N SER A 65 1.53 -7.14 3.70
CA SER A 65 0.20 -6.55 3.52
C SER A 65 -0.74 -7.47 2.77
N LEU A 66 -0.27 -7.99 1.65
CA LEU A 66 -1.06 -8.84 0.77
C LEU A 66 -1.29 -10.24 1.35
N GLN A 67 -0.39 -10.73 2.21
CA GLN A 67 -0.57 -12.00 2.93
C GLN A 67 -1.47 -11.89 4.17
N SER A 68 -1.66 -10.68 4.70
CA SER A 68 -2.48 -10.45 5.90
C SER A 68 -3.98 -10.68 5.64
N ASP A 69 -4.78 -10.76 6.71
CA ASP A 69 -6.24 -10.73 6.65
C ASP A 69 -6.80 -9.29 6.52
N LYS A 70 -5.92 -8.27 6.54
CA LYS A 70 -6.33 -6.87 6.59
C LYS A 70 -6.93 -6.40 5.26
N LYS A 71 -7.81 -5.41 5.35
CA LYS A 71 -8.27 -4.66 4.18
C LYS A 71 -7.11 -3.83 3.63
N VAL A 72 -6.87 -3.92 2.33
CA VAL A 72 -5.78 -3.20 1.65
C VAL A 72 -6.38 -2.18 0.68
N TRP A 73 -5.96 -0.93 0.83
CA TRP A 73 -6.27 0.17 -0.08
C TRP A 73 -5.04 0.51 -0.89
N LEU A 74 -5.17 0.60 -2.21
CA LEU A 74 -4.10 1.07 -3.10
C LEU A 74 -4.47 2.44 -3.65
N LEU A 75 -3.75 3.49 -3.24
CA LEU A 75 -3.98 4.85 -3.69
C LEU A 75 -2.90 5.24 -4.69
N GLN A 76 -3.29 5.34 -5.95
CA GLN A 76 -2.41 5.66 -7.05
C GLN A 76 -2.40 7.17 -7.32
N TYR A 77 -1.25 7.82 -7.22
CA TYR A 77 -1.13 9.26 -7.46
C TYR A 77 -0.19 9.56 -8.63
N GLY A 78 -0.23 10.79 -9.15
CA GLY A 78 0.68 11.21 -10.24
C GLY A 78 0.42 10.53 -11.58
N LEU A 79 -0.74 9.92 -11.78
CA LEU A 79 -1.15 9.36 -13.07
C LEU A 79 -1.56 10.49 -14.04
N PRO A 80 -1.41 10.27 -15.37
CA PRO A 80 -1.95 11.17 -16.37
C PRO A 80 -3.46 11.40 -16.20
N GLU A 81 -3.94 12.58 -16.62
CA GLU A 81 -5.37 12.90 -16.60
C GLU A 81 -6.18 11.85 -17.37
N GLY A 82 -7.33 11.48 -16.81
CA GLY A 82 -8.23 10.48 -17.39
C GLY A 82 -7.85 9.02 -17.14
N MET A 83 -6.71 8.73 -16.49
CA MET A 83 -6.45 7.37 -16.03
C MET A 83 -7.32 7.00 -14.82
N GLY A 84 -7.91 5.81 -14.89
CA GLY A 84 -8.61 5.18 -13.77
C GLY A 84 -7.67 4.39 -12.86
N PRO A 85 -8.20 3.86 -11.73
CA PRO A 85 -7.45 2.96 -10.88
C PRO A 85 -7.15 1.66 -11.64
N LEU A 86 -6.02 1.02 -11.33
CA LEU A 86 -5.69 -0.28 -11.91
C LEU A 86 -6.72 -1.31 -11.46
N SER A 87 -7.21 -2.10 -12.40
CA SER A 87 -7.89 -3.35 -12.08
C SER A 87 -6.91 -4.36 -11.48
N ASP A 88 -7.42 -5.36 -10.75
CA ASP A 88 -6.61 -6.44 -10.17
C ASP A 88 -5.74 -7.14 -11.22
N THR A 89 -6.27 -7.28 -12.44
CA THR A 89 -5.56 -7.90 -13.57
C THR A 89 -4.43 -7.01 -14.06
N GLU A 90 -4.66 -5.71 -14.22
CA GLU A 90 -3.61 -4.76 -14.63
C GLU A 90 -2.54 -4.61 -13.57
N LEU A 91 -2.92 -4.52 -12.29
CA LEU A 91 -1.98 -4.48 -11.16
C LEU A 91 -1.09 -5.71 -11.16
N SER A 92 -1.68 -6.91 -11.20
CA SER A 92 -0.92 -8.16 -11.20
C SER A 92 -0.03 -8.30 -12.43
N LYS A 93 -0.48 -7.85 -13.60
CA LYS A 93 0.31 -7.84 -14.83
C LYS A 93 1.52 -6.91 -14.69
N ASN A 94 1.30 -5.68 -14.24
CA ASN A 94 2.36 -4.67 -14.09
C ASN A 94 3.42 -5.11 -13.07
N LEU A 95 3.02 -5.81 -12.01
CA LEU A 95 3.94 -6.30 -10.98
C LEU A 95 4.76 -7.52 -11.41
N ARG A 96 4.27 -8.30 -12.38
CA ARG A 96 4.82 -9.63 -12.71
C ARG A 96 6.27 -9.57 -13.17
N ASP A 97 6.62 -8.54 -13.92
CA ASP A 97 7.97 -8.36 -14.46
C ASP A 97 8.98 -7.90 -13.39
N TYR A 98 8.51 -7.33 -12.28
CA TYR A 98 9.34 -6.86 -11.18
C TYR A 98 9.46 -7.87 -10.04
N CYS A 99 8.33 -8.46 -9.62
CA CYS A 99 8.28 -9.46 -8.55
C CYS A 99 7.07 -10.40 -8.75
N PRO A 100 7.29 -11.61 -9.33
CA PRO A 100 6.23 -12.59 -9.56
C PRO A 100 5.44 -12.98 -8.31
N ARG A 101 6.12 -12.97 -7.15
CA ARG A 101 5.49 -13.29 -5.87
C ARG A 101 4.45 -12.24 -5.45
N ILE A 102 4.79 -10.96 -5.53
CA ILE A 102 3.85 -9.88 -5.21
C ILE A 102 2.71 -9.87 -6.23
N ALA A 103 2.99 -10.10 -7.51
CA ALA A 103 1.95 -10.22 -8.54
C ALA A 103 0.95 -11.35 -8.24
N GLU A 104 1.45 -12.52 -7.81
CA GLU A 104 0.58 -13.63 -7.39
C GLU A 104 -0.28 -13.24 -6.18
N LEU A 105 0.32 -12.63 -5.15
CA LEU A 105 -0.40 -12.20 -3.96
C LEU A 105 -1.47 -11.16 -4.28
N ALA A 106 -1.14 -10.16 -5.11
CA ALA A 106 -2.06 -9.12 -5.55
C ALA A 106 -3.28 -9.72 -6.28
N SER A 107 -3.06 -10.73 -7.13
CA SER A 107 -4.15 -11.38 -7.89
C SER A 107 -5.16 -12.15 -7.01
N LYS A 108 -4.79 -12.47 -5.76
CA LYS A 108 -5.63 -13.23 -4.82
C LYS A 108 -6.25 -12.35 -3.74
N LYS A 109 -5.82 -11.09 -3.63
CA LYS A 109 -6.22 -10.16 -2.58
C LYS A 109 -7.31 -9.24 -3.14
N ASP A 110 -8.37 -9.02 -2.38
CA ASP A 110 -9.33 -7.94 -2.67
C ASP A 110 -8.69 -6.60 -2.30
N ILE A 111 -8.15 -5.90 -3.32
CA ILE A 111 -7.47 -4.62 -3.18
C ILE A 111 -8.40 -3.51 -3.63
N GLN A 112 -8.65 -2.55 -2.74
CA GLN A 112 -9.49 -1.40 -3.05
C GLN A 112 -8.63 -0.29 -3.68
N ALA A 113 -8.53 -0.31 -5.00
CA ALA A 113 -7.73 0.65 -5.77
C ALA A 113 -8.47 1.97 -6.05
N ARG A 114 -7.83 3.12 -5.83
CA ARG A 114 -8.34 4.46 -6.14
C ARG A 114 -7.23 5.29 -6.79
N VAL A 115 -7.61 6.21 -7.68
CA VAL A 115 -6.70 7.29 -8.12
C VAL A 115 -6.83 8.45 -7.15
N LEU A 116 -5.71 8.89 -6.60
CA LEU A 116 -5.61 9.99 -5.65
C LEU A 116 -5.19 11.26 -6.39
N THR A 117 -6.05 12.27 -6.33
CA THR A 117 -5.79 13.62 -6.82
C THR A 117 -6.06 14.63 -5.70
N MET A 118 -5.61 15.87 -5.89
CA MET A 118 -5.91 16.94 -4.94
C MET A 118 -7.42 17.21 -4.83
N ASP A 119 -8.18 16.96 -5.89
CA ASP A 119 -9.62 17.23 -5.92
C ASP A 119 -10.45 16.15 -5.19
N ASN A 120 -9.92 14.93 -5.05
CA ASN A 120 -10.68 13.80 -4.53
C ASN A 120 -10.17 13.24 -3.19
N ILE A 121 -9.05 13.76 -2.67
CA ILE A 121 -8.40 13.26 -1.44
C ILE A 121 -9.35 13.19 -0.25
N ASP A 122 -10.14 14.24 0.00
CA ASP A 122 -11.08 14.27 1.11
C ASP A 122 -12.18 13.21 0.99
N GLY A 123 -12.62 12.94 -0.24
CA GLY A 123 -13.62 11.91 -0.54
C GLY A 123 -13.08 10.51 -0.27
N ILE A 124 -11.86 10.22 -0.74
CA ILE A 124 -11.18 8.94 -0.54
C ILE A 124 -10.90 8.71 0.95
N LEU A 125 -10.39 9.73 1.65
CA LEU A 125 -10.12 9.62 3.09
C LEU A 125 -11.40 9.34 3.89
N ARG A 126 -12.53 9.95 3.50
CA ARG A 126 -13.84 9.65 4.11
C ARG A 126 -14.23 8.20 3.86
N GLU A 127 -14.11 7.71 2.63
CA GLU A 127 -14.44 6.33 2.25
C GLU A 127 -13.64 5.31 3.08
N ILE A 128 -12.32 5.48 3.15
CA ILE A 128 -11.42 4.63 3.93
C ILE A 128 -11.82 4.63 5.41
N THR A 129 -12.23 5.78 5.92
CA THR A 129 -12.59 5.97 7.33
C THR A 129 -13.94 5.33 7.68
N GLU A 130 -14.86 5.24 6.73
CA GLU A 130 -16.19 4.66 6.89
C GLU A 130 -16.22 3.15 6.66
N ALA A 131 -15.19 2.62 5.99
CA ALA A 131 -15.04 1.18 5.76
C ALA A 131 -14.28 0.44 6.87
N SER A 132 -13.97 1.11 7.99
CA SER A 132 -13.26 0.59 9.17
C SER A 132 -14.20 0.12 10.26
#